data_AF-A0A267DA84-F1
#
_entry.id   AF-A0A267DA84-F1
#
_cell.length_a   1.000
_cell.length_b   1.000
_cell.length_c   1.000
_cell.angle_alpha   90.00
_cell.angle_beta   90.00
_cell.angle_gamma   90.00
#
_symmetry.space_group_name_H-M   'P 1'
#
loop_
_entity.id
_entity.type
_entity.pdbx_description
1 polymer ?
#
loop_
_entity_poly.entity_id
_entity_poly.type
_entity_poly.pdbx_seq_one_letter_code
_entity_poly.pdbx_strand_id
1 'polypeptide(L)'
;MVDNQPHLEEVLQDFHNWMQQEGLLDQSTASAFVTCGDWDLNVMLPSQCAHFGIPLPLYMTRWINIKRVFSDVMGRYPRQDLMEMLRLLNLAHQGRHHSGIDDVRNIANILGELVIRGAAPSITGEFRPRPGQFKEQAGSS
;
A
#
# COMPACT_ATOMS: atom_id res chain seq x y z
N MET A 1 8.19 1.27 -19.86
CA MET A 1 9.64 1.11 -20.07
C MET A 1 10.22 0.56 -18.78
N VAL A 2 11.04 -0.49 -18.86
CA VAL A 2 11.68 -1.11 -17.68
C VAL A 2 13.19 -1.29 -17.86
N ASP A 3 13.69 -1.14 -19.08
CA ASP A 3 15.11 -1.23 -19.37
C ASP A 3 15.87 -0.07 -18.69
N ASN A 4 17.04 -0.38 -18.14
CA ASN A 4 17.93 0.56 -17.44
C ASN A 4 17.29 1.24 -16.21
N GLN A 5 16.27 0.62 -15.60
CA GLN A 5 15.73 1.07 -14.33
C GLN A 5 16.47 0.41 -13.16
N PRO A 6 16.51 1.06 -11.98
CA PRO A 6 17.09 0.47 -10.78
C PRO A 6 16.45 -0.88 -10.42
N HIS A 7 17.25 -1.75 -9.80
CA HIS A 7 16.74 -3.01 -9.28
C HIS A 7 15.83 -2.78 -8.06
N LEU A 8 14.97 -3.75 -7.76
CA LEU A 8 14.02 -3.61 -6.64
C LEU A 8 14.70 -3.31 -5.31
N GLU A 9 15.86 -3.90 -5.03
CA GLU A 9 16.61 -3.65 -3.79
C GLU A 9 17.00 -2.19 -3.64
N GLU A 10 17.51 -1.58 -4.73
CA GLU A 10 17.87 -0.16 -4.78
C GLU A 10 16.62 0.72 -4.58
N VAL A 11 15.53 0.41 -5.28
CA VAL A 11 14.26 1.17 -5.15
C VAL A 11 13.69 1.07 -3.73
N LEU A 12 13.75 -0.10 -3.09
CA LEU A 12 13.29 -0.27 -1.71
C LEU A 12 14.18 0.47 -0.71
N GLN A 13 15.49 0.55 -0.97
CA GLN A 13 16.40 1.34 -0.14
C GLN A 13 16.13 2.83 -0.29
N ASP A 14 15.94 3.32 -1.51
CA ASP A 14 15.57 4.72 -1.77
C ASP A 14 14.23 5.06 -1.13
N PHE A 15 13.25 4.15 -1.23
CA PHE A 15 11.96 4.31 -0.57
C PHE A 15 12.07 4.35 0.95
N HIS A 16 12.90 3.49 1.55
CA HIS A 16 13.17 3.50 2.99
C HIS A 16 13.79 4.83 3.43
N ASN A 17 14.80 5.31 2.70
CA ASN A 17 15.46 6.59 2.99
C ASN A 17 14.45 7.75 2.93
N TRP A 18 13.59 7.77 1.91
CA TRP A 18 12.53 8.76 1.81
C TRP A 18 11.53 8.67 2.98
N MET A 19 11.03 7.47 3.32
CA MET A 19 10.13 7.27 4.46
C MET A 19 10.73 7.77 5.79
N GLN A 20 12.04 7.58 5.98
CA GLN A 20 12.76 8.09 7.15
C GLN A 20 12.92 9.61 7.11
N GLN A 21 13.25 10.19 5.96
CA GLN A 21 13.36 11.65 5.79
C GLN A 21 12.04 12.37 6.06
N GLU A 22 10.92 11.78 5.69
CA GLU A 22 9.58 12.29 5.95
C GLU A 22 9.09 12.03 7.39
N GLY A 23 9.91 11.40 8.24
CA GLY A 23 9.56 11.07 9.63
C GLY A 23 8.41 10.05 9.77
N LEU A 24 8.12 9.29 8.71
CA LEU A 24 7.01 8.34 8.66
C LEU A 24 7.31 7.03 9.38
N LEU A 25 8.60 6.78 9.68
CA LEU A 25 9.07 5.62 10.45
C LEU A 25 9.31 5.96 11.93
N ASP A 26 9.13 7.21 12.33
CA ASP A 26 9.34 7.64 13.70
C ASP A 26 8.25 7.08 14.63
N GLN A 27 8.62 6.69 15.84
CA GLN A 27 7.66 6.14 16.83
C GLN A 27 6.56 7.15 17.23
N SER A 28 6.82 8.45 17.07
CA SER A 28 5.85 9.52 17.31
C SER A 28 4.83 9.71 16.18
N THR A 29 5.08 9.11 15.01
CA THR A 29 4.27 9.31 13.80
C THR A 29 3.40 8.09 13.56
N ALA A 30 2.09 8.24 13.74
CA ALA A 30 1.15 7.20 13.35
C ALA A 30 0.94 7.23 11.83
N SER A 31 1.50 6.26 11.12
CA SER A 31 1.38 6.11 9.66
C SER A 31 0.92 4.68 9.30
N ALA A 32 0.28 4.54 8.14
CA ALA A 32 -0.14 3.23 7.61
C ALA A 32 -0.20 3.26 6.08
N PHE A 33 0.13 2.13 5.45
CA PHE A 33 -0.05 1.93 4.02
C PHE A 33 -1.51 1.69 3.68
N VAL A 34 -1.95 2.18 2.52
CA VAL A 34 -3.30 1.96 1.99
C VAL A 34 -3.17 1.31 0.61
N THR A 35 -3.89 0.21 0.40
CA THR A 35 -3.88 -0.56 -0.86
C THR A 35 -5.30 -0.79 -1.36
N CYS A 36 -5.44 -1.11 -2.65
CA CYS A 36 -6.71 -1.53 -3.25
C CYS A 36 -6.79 -3.05 -3.33
N GLY A 37 -7.09 -3.68 -2.19
CA GLY A 37 -7.02 -5.14 -2.04
C GLY A 37 -5.80 -5.57 -1.23
N ASP A 38 -5.67 -6.89 -1.02
CA ASP A 38 -4.59 -7.43 -0.19
C ASP A 38 -3.37 -7.88 -1.02
N TRP A 39 -3.48 -7.87 -2.36
CA TRP A 39 -2.51 -8.53 -3.23
C TRP A 39 -1.10 -7.90 -3.17
N ASP A 40 -1.00 -6.55 -3.16
CA ASP A 40 0.29 -5.86 -3.20
C ASP A 40 1.22 -6.26 -2.05
N LEU A 41 0.71 -6.25 -0.82
CA LEU A 41 1.50 -6.44 0.39
C LEU A 41 1.40 -7.84 1.00
N ASN A 42 0.35 -8.60 0.70
CA ASN A 42 0.22 -9.99 1.15
C ASN A 42 0.87 -10.99 0.18
N VAL A 43 0.99 -10.64 -1.10
CA VAL A 43 1.46 -11.55 -2.15
C VAL A 43 2.65 -10.96 -2.89
N MET A 44 2.47 -9.86 -3.61
CA MET A 44 3.45 -9.41 -4.61
C MET A 44 4.79 -9.02 -3.98
N LEU A 45 4.79 -8.08 -3.03
CA LEU A 45 6.03 -7.62 -2.39
C LEU A 45 6.76 -8.76 -1.65
N PRO A 46 6.10 -9.56 -0.77
CA PRO A 46 6.77 -10.69 -0.12
C PRO A 46 7.33 -11.72 -1.11
N SER A 47 6.59 -12.07 -2.16
CA SER A 47 7.05 -13.01 -3.18
C SER A 47 8.26 -12.47 -3.95
N GLN A 48 8.26 -11.19 -4.31
CA GLN A 48 9.34 -10.57 -5.05
C GLN A 48 10.61 -10.45 -4.19
N CYS A 49 10.49 -10.06 -2.92
CA CYS A 49 11.62 -10.03 -1.99
C CYS A 49 12.21 -11.43 -1.78
N ALA A 50 11.37 -12.46 -1.63
CA ALA A 50 11.83 -13.83 -1.49
C ALA A 50 12.54 -14.33 -2.77
N HIS A 51 12.01 -13.98 -3.95
CA HIS A 51 12.60 -14.36 -5.24
C HIS A 51 14.00 -13.77 -5.45
N PHE A 52 14.20 -12.50 -5.09
CA PHE A 52 15.51 -11.85 -5.19
C PHE A 52 16.41 -12.07 -3.97
N GLY A 53 15.91 -12.71 -2.91
CA GLY A 53 16.67 -12.95 -1.68
C GLY A 53 17.06 -11.67 -0.95
N ILE A 54 16.16 -10.66 -0.96
CA ILE A 54 16.35 -9.36 -0.31
C ILE A 54 15.45 -9.22 0.93
N PRO A 55 15.80 -8.35 1.90
CA PRO A 55 14.98 -8.14 3.10
C PRO A 55 13.58 -7.61 2.76
N LEU A 56 12.56 -8.07 3.50
CA LEU A 56 11.22 -7.48 3.45
C LEU A 56 11.14 -6.29 4.41
N PRO A 57 10.72 -5.08 3.96
CA PRO A 57 10.50 -3.96 4.87
C PRO A 57 9.37 -4.24 5.86
N LEU A 58 9.70 -4.39 7.14
CA LEU A 58 8.72 -4.79 8.16
C LEU A 58 7.61 -3.77 8.36
N TYR A 59 7.88 -2.48 8.13
CA TYR A 59 6.84 -1.43 8.16
C TYR A 59 5.81 -1.56 7.02
N MET A 60 6.07 -2.37 5.99
CA MET A 60 5.12 -2.68 4.91
C MET A 60 4.33 -3.97 5.14
N THR A 61 4.42 -4.59 6.33
CA THR A 61 3.71 -5.85 6.64
C THR A 61 2.29 -5.64 7.16
N ARG A 62 1.86 -4.39 7.39
CA ARG A 62 0.52 -4.06 7.88
C ARG A 62 -0.04 -2.93 7.02
N TRP A 63 -1.30 -3.06 6.62
CA TRP A 63 -1.95 -2.10 5.72
C TRP A 63 -3.45 -1.99 5.94
N ILE A 64 -4.01 -0.95 5.32
CA ILE A 64 -5.44 -0.68 5.21
C ILE A 64 -5.86 -1.04 3.79
N ASN A 65 -6.74 -2.03 3.65
CA ASN A 65 -7.37 -2.38 2.39
C ASN A 65 -8.60 -1.48 2.20
N ILE A 66 -8.52 -0.53 1.28
CA ILE A 66 -9.55 0.49 1.08
C ILE A 66 -10.91 -0.13 0.69
N LYS A 67 -10.93 -1.34 0.11
CA LYS A 67 -12.18 -2.03 -0.24
C LYS A 67 -12.99 -2.42 0.99
N ARG A 68 -12.32 -2.70 2.12
CA ARG A 68 -12.97 -2.96 3.40
C ARG A 68 -13.55 -1.67 3.99
N VAL A 69 -12.75 -0.61 4.04
CA VAL A 69 -13.21 0.73 4.48
C VAL A 69 -14.41 1.19 3.65
N PHE A 70 -14.34 1.02 2.33
CA PHE A 70 -15.46 1.29 1.44
C PHE A 70 -16.69 0.46 1.79
N SER A 71 -16.52 -0.84 2.01
CA SER A 71 -17.62 -1.75 2.35
C SER A 71 -18.31 -1.36 3.65
N ASP A 72 -17.55 -0.91 4.64
CA ASP A 72 -18.08 -0.50 5.94
C ASP A 72 -18.94 0.77 5.82
N VAL A 73 -18.51 1.73 4.98
CA VAL A 73 -19.25 2.99 4.76
C VAL A 73 -20.44 2.81 3.82
N MET A 74 -20.26 2.05 2.73
CA MET A 74 -21.23 1.96 1.64
C MET A 74 -22.15 0.75 1.75
N GLY A 75 -21.96 -0.10 2.76
CA GLY A 75 -22.77 -1.29 3.01
C GLY A 75 -22.62 -2.39 1.94
N ARG A 76 -21.58 -2.31 1.10
CA ARG A 76 -21.34 -3.28 0.02
C ARG A 76 -19.86 -3.35 -0.36
N TYR A 77 -19.37 -4.57 -0.57
CA TYR A 77 -18.01 -4.77 -1.03
C TYR A 77 -17.87 -4.48 -2.53
N PRO A 78 -16.88 -3.67 -2.97
CA PRO A 78 -16.68 -3.36 -4.38
C PRO A 78 -16.01 -4.54 -5.09
N ARG A 79 -16.71 -5.12 -6.07
CA ARG A 79 -16.24 -6.30 -6.82
C ARG A 79 -15.40 -5.92 -8.04
N GLN A 80 -15.64 -4.75 -8.65
CA GLN A 80 -14.89 -4.26 -9.81
C GLN A 80 -13.85 -3.18 -9.40
N ASP A 81 -13.25 -3.39 -8.23
CA ASP A 81 -12.12 -2.63 -7.69
C ASP A 81 -12.31 -1.10 -7.72
N LEU A 82 -11.26 -0.38 -8.15
CA LEU A 82 -11.13 1.07 -8.05
C LEU A 82 -12.21 1.82 -8.83
N MET A 83 -12.53 1.38 -10.04
CA MET A 83 -13.49 2.04 -10.92
C MET A 83 -14.92 1.96 -10.38
N GLU A 84 -15.29 0.84 -9.76
CA GLU A 84 -16.60 0.74 -9.10
C GLU A 84 -16.69 1.69 -7.91
N MET A 85 -15.64 1.76 -7.08
CA MET A 85 -15.63 2.68 -5.94
C MET A 85 -15.77 4.14 -6.39
N LEU A 86 -15.02 4.58 -7.40
CA LEU A 86 -15.15 5.93 -7.98
C LEU A 86 -16.57 6.22 -8.44
N ARG A 87 -17.16 5.31 -9.23
CA ARG A 87 -18.52 5.46 -9.76
C ARG A 87 -19.57 5.59 -8.65
N LEU A 88 -19.45 4.78 -7.60
CA LEU A 88 -20.41 4.76 -6.48
C LEU A 88 -20.26 5.96 -5.54
N LEU A 89 -19.07 6.52 -5.45
CA LEU A 89 -18.80 7.73 -4.71
C LEU A 89 -19.06 8.99 -5.53
N ASN A 90 -19.41 8.85 -6.82
CA ASN A 90 -19.57 9.95 -7.77
C ASN A 90 -18.29 10.80 -7.94
N LEU A 91 -17.14 10.11 -7.98
CA LEU A 91 -15.82 10.69 -8.19
C LEU A 91 -15.37 10.48 -9.64
N ALA A 92 -14.74 11.50 -10.22
CA ALA A 92 -14.15 11.39 -11.55
C ALA A 92 -12.81 10.63 -11.49
N HIS A 93 -12.61 9.70 -12.41
CA HIS A 93 -11.32 9.02 -12.58
C HIS A 93 -10.27 10.02 -13.08
N GLN A 94 -9.12 10.06 -12.40
CA GLN A 94 -8.00 10.90 -12.76
C GLN A 94 -6.91 10.08 -13.45
N GLY A 95 -6.38 10.58 -14.57
CA GLY A 95 -5.26 9.96 -15.27
C GLY A 95 -5.65 8.70 -16.06
N ARG A 96 -4.73 7.73 -16.14
CA ARG A 96 -4.88 6.51 -16.95
C ARG A 96 -5.06 5.28 -16.06
N HIS A 97 -6.07 4.47 -16.36
CA HIS A 97 -6.29 3.20 -15.66
C HIS A 97 -5.09 2.26 -15.84
N HIS A 98 -4.66 1.61 -14.75
CA HIS A 98 -3.45 0.76 -14.66
C HIS A 98 -2.11 1.51 -14.77
N SER A 99 -2.12 2.82 -14.52
CA SER A 99 -0.92 3.58 -14.21
C SER A 99 -0.79 3.64 -12.70
N GLY A 100 0.26 3.04 -12.12
CA GLY A 100 0.38 2.92 -10.67
C GLY A 100 0.27 4.26 -9.92
N ILE A 101 0.82 5.34 -10.49
CA ILE A 101 0.72 6.68 -9.88
C ILE A 101 -0.70 7.27 -9.96
N ASP A 102 -1.42 7.01 -11.05
CA ASP A 102 -2.80 7.48 -11.20
C ASP A 102 -3.76 6.66 -10.33
N ASP A 103 -3.53 5.34 -10.22
CA ASP A 103 -4.29 4.47 -9.33
C ASP A 103 -4.13 4.94 -7.87
N VAL A 104 -2.90 5.29 -7.43
CA VAL A 104 -2.66 5.85 -6.08
C VAL A 104 -3.39 7.17 -5.86
N ARG A 105 -3.43 8.08 -6.84
CA ARG A 105 -4.20 9.34 -6.73
C ARG A 105 -5.69 9.08 -6.55
N ASN A 106 -6.24 8.15 -7.32
CA ASN A 106 -7.65 7.78 -7.21
C ASN A 106 -7.94 7.08 -5.86
N ILE A 107 -7.05 6.22 -5.37
CA ILE A 107 -7.16 5.60 -4.03
C ILE A 107 -7.19 6.69 -2.95
N ALA A 108 -6.31 7.68 -3.02
CA ALA A 108 -6.28 8.79 -2.06
C ALA A 108 -7.59 9.61 -2.09
N ASN A 109 -8.13 9.90 -3.28
CA ASN A 109 -9.41 10.61 -3.43
C ASN A 109 -10.58 9.82 -2.84
N ILE A 110 -10.63 8.50 -3.09
CA ILE A 110 -11.64 7.61 -2.51
C ILE A 110 -11.52 7.62 -0.99
N LEU A 111 -10.30 7.48 -0.45
CA LEU A 111 -10.09 7.45 0.99
C LEU A 111 -10.55 8.76 1.63
N GLY A 112 -10.19 9.90 1.04
CA GLY A 112 -10.64 11.22 1.50
C GLY A 112 -12.16 11.33 1.53
N GLU A 113 -12.84 10.89 0.48
CA GLU A 113 -14.31 10.88 0.41
C GLU A 113 -14.94 9.95 1.46
N LEU A 114 -14.35 8.77 1.70
CA LEU A 114 -14.82 7.85 2.74
C LEU A 114 -14.66 8.46 4.14
N VAL A 115 -13.57 9.15 4.41
CA VAL A 115 -13.34 9.87 5.68
C VAL A 115 -14.37 11.00 5.86
N ILE A 116 -14.67 11.77 4.80
CA ILE A 116 -15.73 12.79 4.82
C ILE A 116 -17.09 12.17 5.16
N ARG A 117 -17.35 10.95 4.67
CA ARG A 117 -18.56 10.17 4.99
C ARG A 117 -18.53 9.49 6.37
N GLY A 118 -17.51 9.77 7.19
CA GLY A 118 -17.42 9.29 8.58
C GLY A 118 -16.61 8.01 8.77
N ALA A 119 -15.83 7.58 7.78
CA ALA A 119 -14.91 6.46 7.98
C ALA A 119 -13.84 6.80 9.04
N ALA A 120 -13.51 5.81 9.87
CA ALA A 120 -12.34 5.80 10.74
C ALA A 120 -11.43 4.63 10.33
N PRO A 121 -10.57 4.79 9.29
CA PRO A 121 -9.77 3.70 8.78
C PRO A 121 -8.79 3.17 9.84
N SER A 122 -8.65 1.85 9.89
CA SER A 122 -7.69 1.14 10.74
C SER A 122 -7.07 -0.03 9.96
N ILE A 123 -6.01 -0.63 10.49
CA ILE A 123 -5.33 -1.75 9.84
C ILE A 123 -6.31 -2.89 9.59
N THR A 124 -6.38 -3.36 8.35
CA THR A 124 -7.28 -4.44 7.94
C THR A 124 -6.55 -5.67 7.39
N GLY A 125 -5.25 -5.55 7.12
CA GLY A 125 -4.41 -6.60 6.56
C GLY A 125 -3.05 -6.66 7.25
N GLU A 126 -2.53 -7.87 7.38
CA GLU A 126 -1.22 -8.15 7.97
C GLU A 126 -0.59 -9.36 7.25
N PHE A 127 0.68 -9.24 6.88
CA PHE A 127 1.51 -10.34 6.40
C PHE A 127 2.46 -10.76 7.51
N ARG A 128 2.48 -12.06 7.84
CA ARG A 128 3.34 -12.61 8.90
C ARG A 128 4.47 -13.42 8.27
N PRO A 129 5.70 -12.88 8.16
CA PRO A 129 6.83 -13.63 7.66
C PRO A 129 7.15 -14.81 8.58
N ARG A 130 7.49 -15.97 8.00
CA ARG A 130 8.00 -17.11 8.78
C ARG A 130 9.40 -16.81 9.31
N PRO A 131 9.79 -17.37 10.47
CA PRO A 131 11.16 -17.25 10.96
C PRO A 131 12.17 -17.67 9.89
N GLY A 132 13.18 -16.84 9.64
CA GLY A 132 14.22 -17.09 8.63
C GLY A 132 13.77 -16.98 7.17
N GLN A 133 12.54 -16.55 6.88
CA GLN A 133 12.04 -16.43 5.51
C GLN A 133 12.73 -15.32 4.71
N PHE A 134 13.12 -14.24 5.37
CA PHE A 134 13.79 -13.09 4.77
C PHE A 134 15.09 -12.82 5.51
N LYS A 135 16.06 -12.23 4.81
CA LYS A 135 17.27 -11.71 5.44
C LYS A 135 16.90 -10.59 6.43
N GLU A 136 17.67 -10.46 7.50
CA GLU A 136 17.54 -9.32 8.40
C GLU A 136 17.85 -8.02 7.63
N GLN A 137 17.09 -6.97 7.93
CA GLN A 137 17.48 -5.63 7.48
C GLN A 137 18.78 -5.26 8.20
N ALA A 138 19.80 -4.81 7.46
CA ALA A 138 21.00 -4.28 8.08
C ALA A 138 20.57 -3.08 8.94
N GLY A 139 20.68 -3.24 10.26
CA GLY A 139 20.22 -2.22 11.20
C GLY A 139 20.97 -0.91 10.97
N SER A 140 20.23 0.16 10.71
CA SER A 140 20.70 1.53 10.84
C SER A 140 21.17 1.72 12.28
N SER A 141 22.49 1.66 12.48
CA SER A 141 23.15 2.02 13.74
C SER A 141 23.30 3.53 13.84
#